data_AF-A0A6V8H8H2-F1
#
_entry.id   AF-A0A6V8H8H2-F1
#
_cell.length_a   1.000
_cell.length_b   1.000
_cell.length_c   1.000
_cell.angle_alpha   90.00
_cell.angle_beta   90.00
_cell.angle_gamma   90.00
#
_symmetry.space_group_name_H-M   'P 1'
#
loop_
_entity.id
_entity.type
_entity.pdbx_description
1 polymer ?
#
loop_
_entity_poly.entity_id
_entity_poly.type
_entity_poly.pdbx_seq_one_letter_code
_entity_poly.pdbx_strand_id
1 'polypeptide(L)'
;MMATPLSEEAAIGMASLSCFAIDTLSKRYRANKQSFIVALACPNVNHLDHAQIERATYGADVLELRIDHLSPGSLTSTISPPPVDYVLSQIEALRKMSTLPILFTIRTVSQGGKFPDQAIEEARELMLAAIRIGCEYIDIETTWPAALISDIIGQKEQTKVIASLHDWTGNFSWNLTSLNEPYRTALGFGDIVKLSLLHTKESDNHELMLFIRDHRERSRKPILAVGMGLEGKLSRVLAPISMVTHPLLPVPTAPGQMSVKNINQVRHLTGKIPPKKFVILGNNISHSLSPVIHNSAFTELGLPHNYSIYQTPQFDDSVKDLLKSRDFGGASVTYPHKLNIQPFLDSISENARIIGAVNTVVVGELEEDPTRRTLIGDNTDWLGIQKCIQNSGIQPNYWNTAIVLGAGGAARAAVYALQELGCSRIIIVNRTMERAKQMVSSFPTIEFSVVQTLQDVSTPVNCIVACVPADDMTEANIPQSIFVSNQPGVLVEMAYRPKVTAIMQVARRLELWSVFSGLDVLKGQAYAQFELWTGYRAPVLAIADVLRVHESETRL
;
A
#
# COMPACT_ATOMS: atom_id res chain seq x y z
N MET A 1 -40.06 2.11 7.22
CA MET A 1 -38.67 2.42 7.62
C MET A 1 -38.24 1.40 8.65
N MET A 2 -37.63 0.29 8.20
CA MET A 2 -37.00 -0.69 9.07
C MET A 2 -35.63 -0.95 8.46
N ALA A 3 -34.58 -0.52 9.15
CA ALA A 3 -33.20 -0.80 8.80
C ALA A 3 -32.92 -2.25 9.21
N THR A 4 -32.61 -3.10 8.23
CA THR A 4 -32.10 -4.45 8.47
C THR A 4 -30.66 -4.37 8.99
N PRO A 5 -30.26 -5.18 9.99
CA PRO A 5 -28.90 -5.18 10.50
C PRO A 5 -27.97 -5.86 9.49
N LEU A 6 -26.87 -5.20 9.16
CA LEU A 6 -25.74 -5.82 8.46
C LEU A 6 -25.21 -6.95 9.34
N SER A 7 -25.29 -8.19 8.85
CA SER A 7 -24.80 -9.39 9.53
C SER A 7 -23.27 -9.33 9.72
N GLU A 8 -22.81 -9.65 10.93
CA GLU A 8 -21.41 -9.68 11.41
C GLU A 8 -20.43 -10.46 10.50
N GLU A 9 -20.93 -11.30 9.59
CA GLU A 9 -20.10 -12.09 8.67
C GLU A 9 -19.56 -11.29 7.46
N ALA A 10 -20.12 -10.12 7.13
CA ALA A 10 -19.61 -9.28 6.03
C ALA A 10 -18.28 -8.56 6.36
N ALA A 11 -17.93 -8.45 7.64
CA ALA A 11 -16.65 -7.87 8.09
C ALA A 11 -15.47 -8.85 7.99
N ILE A 12 -15.74 -10.15 7.78
CA ILE A 12 -14.73 -11.22 7.82
C ILE A 12 -14.09 -11.47 6.44
N GLY A 13 -14.66 -10.93 5.36
CA GLY A 13 -14.21 -11.16 3.97
C GLY A 13 -13.05 -10.31 3.44
N MET A 14 -12.54 -9.33 4.21
CA MET A 14 -11.37 -8.52 3.81
C MET A 14 -10.06 -8.87 4.56
N ALA A 15 -10.08 -9.90 5.41
CA ALA A 15 -8.98 -10.18 6.35
C ALA A 15 -8.16 -11.46 6.05
N SER A 16 -8.28 -12.07 4.86
CA SER A 16 -7.59 -13.34 4.55
C SER A 16 -6.25 -13.20 3.80
N LEU A 17 -5.65 -12.01 3.74
CA LEU A 17 -4.24 -11.84 3.38
C LEU A 17 -3.46 -11.35 4.61
N SER A 18 -2.93 -12.33 5.37
CA SER A 18 -1.99 -12.17 6.49
C SER A 18 -2.39 -11.19 7.61
N CYS A 19 -3.29 -11.59 8.49
CA CYS A 19 -3.63 -10.86 9.72
C CYS A 19 -2.64 -11.10 10.89
N PHE A 20 -1.41 -11.58 10.62
CA PHE A 20 -0.32 -11.59 11.60
C PHE A 20 0.49 -10.31 11.46
N ALA A 21 0.70 -9.61 12.58
CA ALA A 21 1.49 -8.39 12.70
C ALA A 21 2.82 -8.50 11.94
N ILE A 22 2.88 -7.97 10.71
CA ILE A 22 4.13 -7.84 9.98
C ILE A 22 4.92 -6.74 10.69
N ASP A 23 6.04 -7.12 11.29
CA ASP A 23 7.07 -6.19 11.79
C ASP A 23 7.72 -5.45 10.60
N THR A 24 6.93 -4.56 10.01
CA THR A 24 7.25 -3.74 8.84
C THR A 24 8.46 -2.87 9.10
N LEU A 25 8.58 -2.30 10.31
CA LEU A 25 9.73 -1.46 10.67
C LEU A 25 11.03 -2.26 10.64
N SER A 26 11.09 -3.44 11.28
CA SER A 26 12.31 -4.26 11.24
C SER A 26 12.60 -4.80 9.85
N LYS A 27 11.56 -5.23 9.11
CA LYS A 27 11.72 -5.74 7.73
C LYS A 27 12.36 -4.68 6.82
N ARG A 28 11.82 -3.46 6.85
CA ARG A 28 12.33 -2.34 6.03
C ARG A 28 13.70 -1.87 6.50
N TYR A 29 13.93 -1.80 7.81
CA TYR A 29 15.24 -1.46 8.37
C TYR A 29 16.35 -2.40 7.88
N ARG A 30 16.12 -3.73 7.89
CA ARG A 30 17.07 -4.72 7.37
C ARG A 30 17.31 -4.60 5.87
N ALA A 31 16.29 -4.21 5.11
CA ALA A 31 16.41 -3.90 3.68
C ALA A 31 17.01 -2.52 3.41
N ASN A 32 17.52 -1.82 4.44
CA ASN A 32 18.05 -0.45 4.36
C ASN A 32 17.08 0.55 3.71
N LYS A 33 15.77 0.31 3.85
CA LYS A 33 14.70 1.19 3.40
C LYS A 33 14.28 2.08 4.57
N GLN A 34 14.13 3.37 4.29
CA GLN A 34 13.59 4.31 5.27
C GLN A 34 12.13 3.97 5.56
N SER A 35 11.74 4.07 6.83
CA SER A 35 10.36 3.92 7.29
C SER A 35 9.81 5.17 7.93
N PHE A 36 8.51 5.37 7.76
CA PHE A 36 7.81 6.55 8.29
C PHE A 36 6.66 6.15 9.20
N ILE A 37 6.59 6.80 10.36
CA ILE A 37 5.50 6.66 11.32
C ILE A 37 4.74 7.97 11.35
N VAL A 38 3.48 7.98 10.93
CA VAL A 38 2.64 9.18 11.00
C VAL A 38 1.94 9.24 12.35
N ALA A 39 2.09 10.35 13.05
CA ALA A 39 1.55 10.51 14.40
C ALA A 39 0.17 11.18 14.37
N LEU A 40 -0.80 10.51 15.01
CA LEU A 40 -2.15 11.00 15.18
C LEU A 40 -2.38 11.46 16.62
N ALA A 41 -2.49 12.77 16.79
CA ALA A 41 -2.86 13.41 18.04
C ALA A 41 -4.24 14.08 17.90
N CYS A 42 -5.27 13.38 18.38
CA CYS A 42 -6.65 13.85 18.34
C CYS A 42 -7.38 13.43 19.62
N PRO A 43 -8.43 14.15 20.03
CA PRO A 43 -9.25 13.76 21.18
C PRO A 43 -10.13 12.53 20.89
N ASN A 44 -10.63 12.41 19.65
CA ASN A 44 -11.54 11.34 19.23
C ASN A 44 -11.27 11.02 17.75
N VAL A 45 -10.92 9.77 17.45
CA VAL A 45 -10.64 9.26 16.10
C VAL A 45 -11.90 9.35 15.22
N ASN A 46 -13.10 9.18 15.79
CA ASN A 46 -14.35 9.26 15.02
C ASN A 46 -14.65 10.67 14.47
N HIS A 47 -13.95 11.70 14.93
CA HIS A 47 -14.07 13.05 14.37
C HIS A 47 -13.21 13.26 13.12
N LEU A 48 -12.38 12.28 12.75
CA LEU A 48 -11.53 12.33 11.57
C LEU A 48 -12.27 11.68 10.40
N ASP A 49 -12.13 12.27 9.23
CA ASP A 49 -12.71 11.72 8.00
C ASP A 49 -11.82 10.58 7.44
N HIS A 50 -12.44 9.58 6.81
CA HIS A 50 -11.70 8.47 6.20
C HIS A 50 -10.73 8.96 5.12
N ALA A 51 -11.15 9.91 4.27
CA ALA A 51 -10.27 10.45 3.24
C ALA A 51 -9.13 11.29 3.84
N GLN A 52 -9.36 11.92 4.99
CA GLN A 52 -8.31 12.63 5.74
C GLN A 52 -7.23 11.68 6.25
N ILE A 53 -7.60 10.54 6.86
CA ILE A 53 -6.64 9.52 7.32
C ILE A 53 -5.92 8.86 6.15
N GLU A 54 -6.65 8.48 5.09
CA GLU A 54 -6.06 7.86 3.90
C GLU A 54 -4.97 8.78 3.30
N ARG A 55 -5.27 10.06 3.11
CA ARG A 55 -4.29 11.04 2.61
C ARG A 55 -3.14 11.29 3.58
N ALA A 56 -3.43 11.43 4.87
CA ALA A 56 -2.41 11.71 5.87
C ALA A 56 -1.39 10.57 6.02
N THR A 57 -1.76 9.36 5.63
CA THR A 57 -0.92 8.16 5.71
C THR A 57 -0.20 7.83 4.41
N TYR A 58 -0.27 8.68 3.37
CA TYR A 58 0.48 8.45 2.13
C TYR A 58 1.99 8.41 2.38
N GLY A 59 2.58 7.29 1.98
CA GLY A 59 3.99 6.98 2.17
C GLY A 59 4.39 6.60 3.60
N ALA A 60 3.46 6.53 4.55
CA ALA A 60 3.70 6.02 5.90
C ALA A 60 3.61 4.49 5.94
N ASP A 61 4.38 3.88 6.86
CA ASP A 61 4.39 2.43 7.10
C ASP A 61 3.64 2.04 8.39
N VAL A 62 3.50 2.98 9.33
CA VAL A 62 2.87 2.79 10.65
C VAL A 62 2.11 4.04 11.03
N LEU A 63 0.97 3.88 11.72
CA LEU A 63 0.20 4.97 12.31
C LEU A 63 0.37 4.95 13.83
N GLU A 64 0.90 6.02 14.41
CA GLU A 64 0.98 6.19 15.86
C GLU A 64 -0.31 6.82 16.38
N LEU A 65 -0.99 6.15 17.32
CA LEU A 65 -2.09 6.75 18.08
C LEU A 65 -1.55 7.28 19.40
N ARG A 66 -1.63 8.61 19.59
CA ARG A 66 -1.25 9.29 20.84
C ARG A 66 -2.36 9.19 21.86
N ILE A 67 -2.24 8.20 22.74
CA ILE A 67 -3.24 7.88 23.77
C ILE A 67 -3.42 9.02 24.76
N ASP A 68 -2.33 9.74 25.04
CA ASP A 68 -2.33 10.90 25.92
C ASP A 68 -3.12 12.10 25.34
N HIS A 69 -3.49 12.08 24.06
CA HIS A 69 -4.34 13.09 23.46
C HIS A 69 -5.83 12.71 23.40
N LEU A 70 -6.18 11.45 23.69
CA LEU A 70 -7.57 10.97 23.66
C LEU A 70 -8.37 11.53 24.83
N SER A 71 -9.60 11.96 24.57
CA SER A 71 -10.51 12.44 25.61
C SER A 71 -11.98 12.22 25.21
N PRO A 72 -12.77 11.49 26.02
CA PRO A 72 -14.20 11.27 25.74
C PRO A 72 -15.10 12.49 26.04
N GLY A 73 -14.58 13.54 26.70
CA GLY A 73 -15.37 14.67 27.21
C GLY A 73 -15.03 16.05 26.61
N SER A 74 -15.87 17.04 26.91
CA SER A 74 -15.53 18.47 26.73
C SER A 74 -14.29 18.79 27.54
N LEU A 75 -13.31 19.48 26.92
CA LEU A 75 -11.99 19.84 27.45
C LEU A 75 -12.05 20.29 28.93
N THR A 76 -11.95 19.36 29.88
CA THR A 76 -11.70 19.68 31.28
C THR A 76 -10.25 20.10 31.41
N SER A 77 -9.97 21.13 32.21
CA SER A 77 -8.60 21.62 32.43
C SER A 77 -7.68 20.64 33.15
N THR A 78 -8.23 19.55 33.71
CA THR A 78 -7.47 18.51 34.40
C THR A 78 -6.99 17.42 33.44
N ILE A 79 -5.68 17.23 33.41
CA ILE A 79 -5.01 16.15 32.71
C ILE A 79 -5.28 14.83 33.46
N SER A 80 -5.99 13.89 32.83
CA SER A 80 -6.25 12.56 33.39
C SER A 80 -6.08 11.46 32.33
N PRO A 81 -5.68 10.23 32.72
CA PRO A 81 -5.68 9.09 31.81
C PRO A 81 -7.07 8.85 31.17
N PRO A 82 -7.16 8.54 29.87
CA PRO A 82 -8.43 8.17 29.26
C PRO A 82 -8.89 6.78 29.75
N PRO A 83 -10.22 6.53 29.85
CA PRO A 83 -10.74 5.21 30.20
C PRO A 83 -10.33 4.14 29.19
N VAL A 84 -10.05 2.91 29.66
CA VAL A 84 -9.62 1.78 28.80
C VAL A 84 -10.63 1.51 27.69
N ASP A 85 -11.92 1.39 28.02
CA ASP A 85 -12.98 1.11 27.03
C ASP A 85 -13.05 2.17 25.93
N TYR A 86 -12.82 3.44 26.30
CA TYR A 86 -12.75 4.52 25.34
C TYR A 86 -11.57 4.31 24.39
N VAL A 87 -10.36 4.09 24.92
CA VAL A 87 -9.16 3.84 24.11
C VAL A 87 -9.33 2.66 23.16
N LEU A 88 -9.93 1.55 23.62
CA LEU A 88 -10.20 0.39 22.79
C LEU A 88 -11.16 0.73 21.63
N SER A 89 -12.23 1.48 21.90
CA SER A 89 -13.14 1.95 20.84
C SER A 89 -12.45 2.83 19.80
N GLN A 90 -11.45 3.63 20.20
CA GLN A 90 -10.70 4.49 19.28
C GLN A 90 -9.75 3.68 18.38
N ILE A 91 -9.14 2.63 18.93
CA ILE A 91 -8.28 1.72 18.16
C ILE A 91 -9.13 0.93 17.15
N GLU A 92 -10.31 0.46 17.56
CA GLU A 92 -11.25 -0.21 16.65
C GLU A 92 -11.70 0.72 15.51
N ALA A 93 -12.07 1.97 15.83
CA ALA A 93 -12.42 2.97 14.83
C ALA A 93 -11.25 3.21 13.85
N LEU A 94 -10.02 3.32 14.36
CA LEU A 94 -8.84 3.51 13.53
C LEU A 94 -8.56 2.32 12.59
N ARG A 95 -8.72 1.08 13.08
CA ARG A 95 -8.57 -0.13 12.26
C ARG A 95 -9.61 -0.24 11.13
N LYS A 96 -10.79 0.37 11.30
CA LYS A 96 -11.80 0.47 10.23
C LYS A 96 -11.41 1.49 9.15
N MET A 97 -10.58 2.46 9.48
CA MET A 97 -10.18 3.55 8.58
C MET A 97 -8.81 3.33 7.91
N SER A 98 -7.97 2.46 8.45
CA SER A 98 -6.63 2.22 7.92
C SER A 98 -6.18 0.77 8.11
N THR A 99 -5.49 0.26 7.10
CA THR A 99 -4.82 -1.05 7.13
C THR A 99 -3.38 -0.98 7.64
N LEU A 100 -2.88 0.20 8.00
CA LEU A 100 -1.52 0.33 8.55
C LEU A 100 -1.44 -0.28 9.97
N PRO A 101 -0.30 -0.90 10.32
CA PRO A 101 0.01 -1.26 11.69
C PRO A 101 -0.12 -0.06 12.64
N ILE A 102 -0.61 -0.32 13.86
CA ILE A 102 -0.81 0.70 14.88
C ILE A 102 0.36 0.66 15.87
N LEU A 103 0.95 1.84 16.10
CA LEU A 103 1.83 2.11 17.24
C LEU A 103 1.01 2.75 18.36
N PHE A 104 0.83 2.03 19.46
CA PHE A 104 0.21 2.53 20.67
C PHE A 104 1.24 3.32 21.50
N THR A 105 1.02 4.63 21.68
CA THR A 105 1.95 5.48 22.44
C THR A 105 1.26 6.21 23.58
N ILE A 106 1.70 5.93 24.81
CA ILE A 106 1.50 6.80 25.96
C ILE A 106 2.74 7.68 26.10
N ARG A 107 2.58 9.00 25.94
CA ARG A 107 3.67 9.98 26.14
C ARG A 107 3.41 10.76 27.43
N THR A 108 4.35 10.68 28.37
CA THR A 108 4.23 11.36 29.67
C THR A 108 4.50 12.86 29.57
N VAL A 109 4.06 13.64 30.56
CA VAL A 109 4.29 15.10 30.61
C VAL A 109 5.78 15.42 30.63
N SER A 110 6.60 14.71 31.42
CA SER A 110 8.05 14.92 31.45
C SER A 110 8.74 14.65 30.10
N GLN A 111 8.14 13.78 29.28
CA GLN A 111 8.59 13.49 27.92
C GLN A 111 7.85 14.27 26.83
N GLY A 112 7.11 15.32 27.19
CA GLY A 112 6.49 16.26 26.23
C GLY A 112 5.13 15.83 25.68
N GLY A 113 4.45 14.93 26.38
CA GLY A 113 3.06 14.54 26.12
C GLY A 113 2.10 15.11 27.15
N LYS A 114 0.98 14.40 27.32
CA LYS A 114 -0.10 14.80 28.23
C LYS A 114 -0.46 13.70 29.23
N PHE A 115 0.26 12.58 29.30
CA PHE A 115 -0.05 11.56 30.28
C PHE A 115 0.64 11.85 31.63
N PRO A 116 -0.05 11.79 32.78
CA PRO A 116 0.59 12.06 34.07
C PRO A 116 1.72 11.05 34.36
N ASP A 117 2.90 11.53 34.76
CA ASP A 117 4.06 10.68 35.04
C ASP A 117 3.83 9.66 36.17
N GLN A 118 2.92 9.97 37.10
CA GLN A 118 2.63 9.14 38.29
C GLN A 118 1.50 8.12 38.07
N ALA A 119 0.80 8.17 36.92
CA ALA A 119 -0.33 7.28 36.61
C ALA A 119 0.15 5.89 36.11
N ILE A 120 0.97 5.23 36.92
CA ILE A 120 1.70 4.00 36.57
C ILE A 120 0.72 2.83 36.34
N GLU A 121 -0.26 2.65 37.23
CA GLU A 121 -1.21 1.54 37.11
C GLU A 121 -2.16 1.74 35.92
N GLU A 122 -2.62 2.97 35.68
CA GLU A 122 -3.45 3.28 34.52
C GLU A 122 -2.68 3.08 33.21
N ALA A 123 -1.40 3.48 33.15
CA ALA A 123 -0.54 3.20 32.01
C ALA A 123 -0.39 1.69 31.79
N ARG A 124 -0.17 0.92 32.86
CA ARG A 124 -0.07 -0.54 32.81
C ARG A 124 -1.34 -1.19 32.27
N GLU A 125 -2.51 -0.82 32.79
CA GLU A 125 -3.80 -1.34 32.34
C GLU A 125 -4.03 -1.06 30.85
N LEU A 126 -3.76 0.17 30.41
CA LEU A 126 -3.89 0.60 29.02
C LEU A 126 -2.93 -0.16 28.09
N MET A 127 -1.66 -0.32 28.47
CA MET A 127 -0.66 -1.04 27.69
C MET A 127 -1.00 -2.53 27.54
N LEU A 128 -1.45 -3.19 28.63
CA LEU A 128 -1.89 -4.58 28.58
C LEU A 128 -3.16 -4.73 27.73
N ALA A 129 -4.07 -3.75 27.76
CA ALA A 129 -5.26 -3.74 26.91
C ALA A 129 -4.88 -3.66 25.42
N ALA A 130 -3.92 -2.79 25.07
CA ALA A 130 -3.41 -2.65 23.70
C ALA A 130 -2.79 -3.96 23.17
N ILE A 131 -2.04 -4.68 24.01
CA ILE A 131 -1.48 -5.99 23.65
C ILE A 131 -2.59 -7.01 23.40
N ARG A 132 -3.59 -7.09 24.30
CA ARG A 132 -4.71 -8.05 24.16
C ARG A 132 -5.53 -7.86 22.87
N ILE A 133 -5.66 -6.63 22.38
CA ILE A 133 -6.34 -6.36 21.10
C ILE A 133 -5.40 -6.37 19.88
N GLY A 134 -4.15 -6.84 20.07
CA GLY A 134 -3.20 -7.08 18.99
C GLY A 134 -2.62 -5.82 18.36
N CYS A 135 -2.40 -4.74 19.10
CA CYS A 135 -1.58 -3.62 18.60
C CYS A 135 -0.19 -4.14 18.18
N GLU A 136 0.23 -3.78 16.96
CA GLU A 136 1.44 -4.32 16.35
C GLU A 136 2.69 -3.76 17.04
N TYR A 137 2.64 -2.51 17.48
CA TYR A 137 3.71 -1.86 18.23
C TYR A 137 3.19 -1.16 19.48
N ILE A 138 4.02 -1.13 20.51
CA ILE A 138 3.79 -0.35 21.74
C ILE A 138 5.03 0.46 22.08
N ASP A 139 4.86 1.74 22.38
CA ASP A 139 5.92 2.62 22.87
C ASP A 139 5.98 2.55 24.40
N ILE A 140 7.14 2.17 24.94
CA ILE A 140 7.40 2.10 26.38
C ILE A 140 8.56 3.02 26.68
N GLU A 141 8.30 4.05 27.46
CA GLU A 141 9.32 4.97 27.94
C GLU A 141 10.32 4.25 28.86
N THR A 142 11.61 4.52 28.67
CA THR A 142 12.66 3.98 29.54
C THR A 142 12.60 4.54 30.97
N THR A 143 11.81 5.60 31.19
CA THR A 143 11.61 6.26 32.49
C THR A 143 10.54 5.60 33.34
N TRP A 144 9.75 4.68 32.79
CA TRP A 144 8.79 3.91 33.59
C TRP A 144 9.51 3.01 34.61
N PRO A 145 8.88 2.69 35.76
CA PRO A 145 9.46 1.76 36.73
C PRO A 145 9.79 0.40 36.11
N ALA A 146 10.93 -0.18 36.50
CA ALA A 146 11.38 -1.47 35.99
C ALA A 146 10.35 -2.60 36.17
N ALA A 147 9.54 -2.54 37.25
CA ALA A 147 8.45 -3.49 37.48
C ALA A 147 7.35 -3.41 36.41
N LEU A 148 6.94 -2.20 36.02
CA LEU A 148 5.98 -2.00 34.93
C LEU A 148 6.56 -2.51 33.61
N ILE A 149 7.79 -2.10 33.28
CA ILE A 149 8.45 -2.54 32.03
C ILE A 149 8.51 -4.07 31.99
N SER A 150 8.99 -4.72 33.06
CA SER A 150 9.10 -6.18 33.12
C SER A 150 7.76 -6.88 32.95
N ASP A 151 6.69 -6.34 33.52
CA ASP A 151 5.36 -6.92 33.40
C ASP A 151 4.82 -6.82 31.96
N ILE A 152 4.93 -5.65 31.33
CA ILE A 152 4.52 -5.47 29.93
C ILE A 152 5.36 -6.37 29.00
N ILE A 153 6.69 -6.45 29.20
CA ILE A 153 7.56 -7.33 28.41
C ILE A 153 7.18 -8.80 28.58
N GLY A 154 6.85 -9.23 29.80
CA GLY A 154 6.42 -10.59 30.09
C GLY A 154 5.13 -11.00 29.39
N GLN A 155 4.30 -10.02 29.01
CA GLN A 155 2.99 -10.23 28.39
C GLN A 155 2.92 -9.74 26.92
N LYS A 156 4.02 -9.26 26.33
CA LYS A 156 4.00 -8.58 25.01
C LYS A 156 3.61 -9.47 23.82
N GLU A 157 3.67 -10.79 23.97
CA GLU A 157 3.43 -11.77 22.89
C GLU A 157 4.13 -11.38 21.57
N GLN A 158 3.38 -11.14 20.49
CA GLN A 158 3.90 -10.74 19.18
C GLN A 158 4.08 -9.23 19.00
N THR A 159 3.50 -8.42 19.90
CA THR A 159 3.64 -6.95 19.87
C THR A 159 5.11 -6.56 19.99
N LYS A 160 5.54 -5.62 19.12
CA LYS A 160 6.89 -5.09 19.11
C LYS A 160 7.01 -3.90 20.04
N VAL A 161 8.03 -3.91 20.89
CA VAL A 161 8.26 -2.85 21.85
C VAL A 161 9.23 -1.82 21.29
N ILE A 162 8.79 -0.57 21.22
CA ILE A 162 9.62 0.59 20.95
C ILE A 162 10.03 1.19 22.30
N ALA A 163 11.28 0.95 22.70
CA ALA A 163 11.83 1.51 23.93
C ALA A 163 12.25 2.97 23.71
N SER A 164 11.56 3.92 24.34
CA SER A 164 11.65 5.34 24.00
C SER A 164 12.24 6.23 25.09
N LEU A 165 12.98 7.24 24.66
CA LEU A 165 13.44 8.35 25.49
C LEU A 165 13.32 9.66 24.72
N HIS A 166 12.81 10.69 25.38
CA HIS A 166 12.80 12.06 24.88
C HIS A 166 13.61 12.96 25.81
N ASP A 167 14.53 13.73 25.23
CA ASP A 167 15.22 14.81 25.93
C ASP A 167 14.75 16.16 25.40
N TRP A 168 14.19 16.98 26.29
CA TRP A 168 13.77 18.35 26.01
C TRP A 168 14.75 19.39 26.53
N THR A 169 15.81 18.97 27.24
CA THR A 169 16.76 19.90 27.85
C THR A 169 17.78 20.42 26.84
N GLY A 170 18.09 19.65 25.79
CA GLY A 170 19.17 19.97 24.85
C GLY A 170 20.55 19.75 25.42
N ASN A 171 20.66 19.08 26.58
CA ASN A 171 21.92 18.84 27.28
C ASN A 171 22.63 17.56 26.81
N PHE A 172 21.92 16.65 26.14
CA PHE A 172 22.54 15.44 25.61
C PHE A 172 23.27 15.70 24.30
N SER A 173 24.46 15.13 24.16
CA SER A 173 25.19 15.05 22.89
C SER A 173 25.06 13.64 22.31
N TRP A 174 25.13 13.49 20.99
CA TRP A 174 25.00 12.20 20.32
C TRP A 174 26.31 11.40 20.37
N ASN A 175 26.77 11.10 21.58
CA ASN A 175 27.91 10.24 21.84
C ASN A 175 27.59 9.22 22.93
N LEU A 176 28.28 8.08 22.88
CA LEU A 176 28.05 6.99 23.81
C LEU A 176 28.45 7.34 25.25
N THR A 177 29.24 8.37 25.50
CA THR A 177 29.56 8.81 26.88
C THR A 177 28.34 9.46 27.53
N SER A 178 27.63 10.32 26.79
CA SER A 178 26.45 11.04 27.26
C SER A 178 25.19 10.18 27.23
N LEU A 179 25.04 9.32 26.22
CA LEU A 179 23.85 8.48 26.01
C LEU A 179 24.00 7.03 26.46
N ASN A 180 25.10 6.64 27.12
CA ASN A 180 25.38 5.23 27.42
C ASN A 180 24.21 4.54 28.13
N GLU A 181 23.82 5.08 29.28
CA GLU A 181 22.81 4.46 30.15
C GLU A 181 21.43 4.44 29.50
N PRO A 182 20.90 5.57 28.96
CA PRO A 182 19.61 5.54 28.29
C PRO A 182 19.59 4.63 27.05
N TYR A 183 20.67 4.62 26.26
CA TYR A 183 20.79 3.75 25.10
C TYR A 183 20.82 2.27 25.49
N ARG A 184 21.64 1.89 26.49
CA ARG A 184 21.72 0.49 26.97
C ARG A 184 20.41 0.02 27.57
N THR A 185 19.74 0.89 28.33
CA THR A 185 18.42 0.61 28.90
C THR A 185 17.41 0.32 27.79
N ALA A 186 17.30 1.21 26.81
CA ALA A 186 16.41 1.01 25.66
C ALA A 186 16.76 -0.26 24.87
N LEU A 187 18.05 -0.51 24.64
CA LEU A 187 18.53 -1.70 23.93
C LEU A 187 18.23 -3.00 24.70
N GLY A 188 18.20 -2.94 26.03
CA GLY A 188 17.96 -4.09 26.91
C GLY A 188 16.59 -4.73 26.68
N PHE A 189 15.53 -3.93 26.62
CA PHE A 189 14.16 -4.44 26.54
C PHE A 189 13.43 -4.15 25.21
N GLY A 190 13.83 -3.12 24.47
CA GLY A 190 13.18 -2.75 23.22
C GLY A 190 13.46 -3.74 22.10
N ASP A 191 12.45 -4.06 21.30
CA ASP A 191 12.65 -4.65 19.97
C ASP A 191 13.23 -3.59 19.02
N ILE A 192 12.81 -2.33 19.21
CA ILE A 192 13.27 -1.13 18.49
C ILE A 192 13.70 -0.08 19.52
N VAL A 193 14.85 0.57 19.29
CA VAL A 193 15.35 1.68 20.12
C VAL A 193 14.81 3.01 19.58
N LYS A 194 14.25 3.87 20.42
CA LYS A 194 13.76 5.21 20.04
C LYS A 194 14.38 6.30 20.91
N LEU A 195 15.17 7.18 20.30
CA LEU A 195 15.82 8.30 20.97
C LEU A 195 15.45 9.61 20.24
N SER A 196 14.81 10.52 20.95
CA SER A 196 14.39 11.83 20.43
C SER A 196 15.03 12.93 21.28
N LEU A 197 16.05 13.61 20.78
CA LEU A 197 16.76 14.64 21.57
C LEU A 197 16.56 16.01 20.93
N LEU A 198 16.42 17.06 21.75
CA LEU A 198 16.38 18.43 21.27
C LEU A 198 17.72 18.81 20.63
N HIS A 199 17.70 19.19 19.36
CA HIS A 199 18.88 19.74 18.68
C HIS A 199 18.92 21.25 18.86
N THR A 200 20.09 21.77 19.20
CA THR A 200 20.32 23.21 19.42
C THR A 200 21.23 23.82 18.36
N LYS A 201 21.90 22.99 17.56
CA LYS A 201 22.84 23.38 16.50
C LYS A 201 22.88 22.34 15.37
N GLU A 202 23.25 22.78 14.17
CA GLU A 202 23.33 21.90 12.99
C GLU A 202 24.26 20.69 13.19
N SER A 203 25.38 20.85 13.92
CA SER A 203 26.36 19.78 14.16
C SER A 203 25.75 18.56 14.86
N ASP A 204 24.66 18.74 15.61
CA ASP A 204 23.96 17.65 16.30
C ASP A 204 23.42 16.60 15.31
N ASN A 205 23.06 17.00 14.09
CA ASN A 205 22.67 16.08 13.03
C ASN A 205 23.83 15.17 12.60
N HIS A 206 25.04 15.72 12.54
CA HIS A 206 26.23 14.97 12.13
C HIS A 206 26.61 13.94 13.20
N GLU A 207 26.60 14.34 14.47
CA GLU A 207 26.84 13.43 15.60
C GLU A 207 25.78 12.32 15.65
N LEU A 208 24.50 12.64 15.44
CA LEU A 208 23.43 11.65 15.36
C LEU A 208 23.69 10.61 14.26
N MET A 209 24.17 11.03 13.09
CA MET A 209 24.45 10.10 11.99
C MET A 209 25.63 9.18 12.31
N LEU A 210 26.65 9.67 13.00
CA LEU A 210 27.74 8.84 13.51
C LEU A 210 27.23 7.84 14.54
N PHE A 211 26.36 8.27 15.46
CA PHE A 211 25.72 7.41 16.44
C PHE A 211 24.89 6.29 15.79
N ILE A 212 24.11 6.59 14.74
CA ILE A 212 23.34 5.57 13.99
C ILE A 212 24.28 4.57 13.30
N ARG A 213 25.42 5.02 12.76
CA ARG A 213 26.43 4.12 12.17
C ARG A 213 27.00 3.19 13.24
N ASP A 214 27.45 3.73 14.35
CA ASP A 214 28.03 2.96 15.45
C ASP A 214 27.00 1.97 16.05
N HIS A 215 25.72 2.34 16.09
CA HIS A 215 24.63 1.45 16.46
C HIS A 215 24.55 0.23 15.53
N ARG A 216 24.58 0.44 14.20
CA ARG A 216 24.49 -0.62 13.19
C ARG A 216 25.64 -1.62 13.27
N GLU A 217 26.81 -1.19 13.76
CA GLU A 217 27.97 -2.05 14.00
C GLU A 217 27.79 -2.93 15.26
N ARG A 218 27.04 -2.44 16.25
CA ARG A 218 26.90 -3.08 17.57
C ARG A 218 25.62 -3.89 17.74
N SER A 219 24.58 -3.57 16.98
CA SER A 219 23.24 -4.12 17.15
C SER A 219 22.54 -4.28 15.80
N ARG A 220 21.76 -5.37 15.69
CA ARG A 220 20.84 -5.61 14.57
C ARG A 220 19.41 -5.10 14.83
N LYS A 221 19.11 -4.66 16.06
CA LYS A 221 17.80 -4.09 16.40
C LYS A 221 17.60 -2.78 15.62
N PRO A 222 16.40 -2.46 15.13
CA PRO A 222 16.17 -1.18 14.48
C PRO A 222 16.31 -0.02 15.46
N ILE A 223 16.64 1.17 14.91
CA ILE A 223 16.72 2.40 15.67
C ILE A 223 15.94 3.54 15.00
N LEU A 224 15.13 4.23 15.79
CA LEU A 224 14.51 5.52 15.50
C LEU A 224 15.25 6.58 16.31
N ALA A 225 16.25 7.22 15.71
CA ALA A 225 17.00 8.31 16.34
C ALA A 225 16.78 9.60 15.56
N VAL A 226 16.19 10.61 16.20
CA VAL A 226 15.85 11.89 15.56
C VAL A 226 16.15 13.08 16.48
N GLY A 227 16.51 14.20 15.85
CA GLY A 227 16.55 15.52 16.45
C GLY A 227 15.16 16.17 16.47
N MET A 228 14.80 16.75 17.61
CA MET A 228 13.65 17.63 17.74
C MET A 228 14.07 19.09 17.51
N GLY A 229 13.10 19.95 17.18
CA GLY A 229 13.35 21.36 16.88
C GLY A 229 13.66 21.61 15.40
N LEU A 230 13.86 22.90 15.06
CA LEU A 230 14.14 23.30 13.67
C LEU A 230 15.47 22.72 13.18
N GLU A 231 16.49 22.78 14.03
CA GLU A 231 17.84 22.26 13.77
C GLU A 231 17.83 20.75 13.50
N GLY A 232 16.93 20.00 14.12
CA GLY A 232 16.82 18.55 13.97
C GLY A 232 16.13 18.07 12.70
N LYS A 233 15.62 18.96 11.84
CA LYS A 233 14.90 18.56 10.61
C LYS A 233 15.73 17.67 9.70
N LEU A 234 17.03 17.95 9.53
CA LEU A 234 17.89 17.15 8.67
C LEU A 234 18.01 15.70 9.17
N SER A 235 18.11 15.47 10.48
CA SER A 235 18.13 14.11 11.03
C SER A 235 16.90 13.28 10.61
N ARG A 236 15.72 13.88 10.51
CA ARG A 236 14.48 13.20 10.10
C ARG A 236 14.49 12.76 8.65
N VAL A 237 15.22 13.49 7.81
CA VAL A 237 15.45 13.15 6.39
C VAL A 237 16.39 11.96 6.27
N LEU A 238 17.39 11.88 7.16
CA LEU A 238 18.48 10.90 7.10
C LEU A 238 18.24 9.63 7.92
N ALA A 239 17.40 9.69 8.96
CA ALA A 239 17.17 8.60 9.88
C ALA A 239 16.50 7.41 9.19
N PRO A 240 16.85 6.15 9.54
CA PRO A 240 16.26 4.97 8.94
C PRO A 240 14.79 4.78 9.30
N ILE A 241 14.37 5.27 10.48
CA ILE A 241 12.97 5.35 10.88
C ILE A 241 12.72 6.78 11.35
N SER A 242 11.64 7.39 10.88
CA SER A 242 11.34 8.80 11.17
C SER A 242 9.86 9.02 11.50
N MET A 243 9.60 9.85 12.50
CA MET A 243 8.24 10.32 12.81
C MET A 243 7.89 11.49 11.89
N VAL A 244 6.74 11.40 11.23
CA VAL A 244 6.24 12.37 10.25
C VAL A 244 4.87 12.94 10.64
N THR A 245 4.52 14.05 10.01
CA THR A 245 3.19 14.70 10.13
C THR A 245 2.58 14.89 8.75
N HIS A 246 1.36 15.41 8.68
CA HIS A 246 0.71 15.75 7.42
C HIS A 246 -0.09 17.06 7.58
N PRO A 247 -0.16 17.93 6.55
CA PRO A 247 -0.92 19.19 6.64
C PRO A 247 -2.41 19.03 6.96
N LEU A 248 -2.98 17.85 6.68
CA LEU A 248 -4.37 17.54 7.02
C LEU A 248 -4.55 17.13 8.49
N LEU A 249 -3.48 16.94 9.26
CA LEU A 249 -3.58 16.60 10.68
C LEU A 249 -3.52 17.89 11.52
N PRO A 250 -4.31 17.97 12.61
CA PRO A 250 -4.55 19.22 13.31
C PRO A 250 -3.30 19.88 13.91
N VAL A 251 -2.35 19.10 14.46
CA VAL A 251 -1.08 19.62 14.98
C VAL A 251 0.02 18.55 14.87
N PRO A 252 1.25 18.89 14.43
CA PRO A 252 2.41 18.01 14.58
C PRO A 252 2.65 17.62 16.04
N THR A 253 3.07 16.39 16.31
CA THR A 253 3.22 15.87 17.68
C THR A 253 4.55 16.22 18.33
N ALA A 254 5.51 16.76 17.54
CA ALA A 254 6.78 17.29 18.03
C ALA A 254 7.32 18.40 17.09
N PRO A 255 8.09 19.37 17.62
CA PRO A 255 8.72 20.41 16.80
C PRO A 255 9.68 19.82 15.75
N GLY A 256 9.63 20.37 14.54
CA GLY A 256 10.51 19.97 13.44
C GLY A 256 10.03 18.77 12.61
N GLN A 257 8.86 18.18 12.91
CA GLN A 257 8.29 17.13 12.07
C GLN A 257 8.01 17.64 10.64
N MET A 258 8.22 16.74 9.67
CA MET A 258 8.03 16.99 8.25
C MET A 258 7.05 15.96 7.68
N SER A 259 6.38 16.29 6.58
CA SER A 259 5.64 15.29 5.80
C SER A 259 6.57 14.40 5.00
N VAL A 260 6.09 13.20 4.63
CA VAL A 260 6.81 12.29 3.74
C VAL A 260 7.17 12.99 2.42
N LYS A 261 6.24 13.78 1.86
CA LYS A 261 6.45 14.61 0.67
C LYS A 261 7.66 15.52 0.82
N ASN A 262 7.72 16.30 1.90
CA ASN A 262 8.82 17.24 2.14
C ASN A 262 10.15 16.49 2.36
N ILE A 263 10.13 15.34 3.07
CA ILE A 263 11.32 14.52 3.25
C ILE A 263 11.83 14.02 1.90
N ASN A 264 10.96 13.46 1.05
CA ASN A 264 11.34 12.97 -0.28
C ASN A 264 11.91 14.08 -1.16
N GLN A 265 11.36 15.29 -1.10
CA GLN A 265 11.91 16.46 -1.79
C GLN A 265 13.33 16.80 -1.33
N VAL A 266 13.58 16.84 -0.02
CA VAL A 266 14.95 17.09 0.49
C VAL A 266 15.89 15.93 0.13
N ARG A 267 15.41 14.68 0.19
CA ARG A 267 16.19 13.51 -0.26
C ARG A 267 16.52 13.59 -1.75
N HIS A 268 15.63 14.12 -2.57
CA HIS A 268 15.93 14.39 -3.97
C HIS A 268 17.01 15.46 -4.12
N LEU A 269 16.85 16.63 -3.48
CA LEU A 269 17.81 17.74 -3.54
C LEU A 269 19.21 17.36 -3.04
N THR A 270 19.30 16.39 -2.12
CA THR A 270 20.55 15.86 -1.57
C THR A 270 21.08 14.62 -2.31
N GLY A 271 20.49 14.26 -3.46
CA GLY A 271 20.94 13.17 -4.32
C GLY A 271 20.62 11.75 -3.80
N LYS A 272 19.89 11.62 -2.68
CA LYS A 272 19.48 10.33 -2.11
C LYS A 272 18.32 9.66 -2.85
N ILE A 273 17.52 10.44 -3.57
CA ILE A 273 16.51 9.95 -4.50
C ILE A 273 16.83 10.57 -5.87
N PRO A 274 17.65 9.91 -6.70
CA PRO A 274 17.89 10.38 -8.06
C PRO A 274 16.61 10.29 -8.90
N PRO A 275 16.39 11.21 -9.85
CA PRO A 275 15.27 11.10 -10.78
C PRO A 275 15.38 9.82 -11.61
N LYS A 276 14.21 9.26 -11.94
CA LYS A 276 14.09 8.04 -12.73
C LYS A 276 13.00 8.22 -13.78
N LYS A 277 13.19 7.59 -14.93
CA LYS A 277 12.27 7.58 -16.06
C LYS A 277 11.47 6.29 -16.05
N PHE A 278 10.16 6.45 -16.01
CA PHE A 278 9.20 5.38 -16.18
C PHE A 278 8.51 5.55 -17.53
N VAL A 279 8.13 4.45 -18.17
CA VAL A 279 7.44 4.52 -19.46
C VAL A 279 6.30 3.52 -19.55
N ILE A 280 5.33 3.81 -20.42
CA ILE A 280 4.46 2.79 -20.99
C ILE A 280 4.97 2.39 -22.37
N LEU A 281 5.23 1.08 -22.55
CA LEU A 281 5.65 0.45 -23.81
C LEU A 281 4.44 -0.20 -24.48
N GLY A 282 4.20 0.13 -25.74
CA GLY A 282 3.05 -0.39 -26.50
C GLY A 282 2.92 0.27 -27.87
N ASN A 283 1.92 -0.16 -28.63
CA ASN A 283 1.57 0.47 -29.90
C ASN A 283 0.14 1.04 -29.84
N ASN A 284 -0.07 2.19 -30.49
CA ASN A 284 -1.34 2.93 -30.45
C ASN A 284 -1.80 3.31 -29.02
N ILE A 285 -0.90 3.96 -28.27
CA ILE A 285 -1.06 4.23 -26.83
C ILE A 285 -0.97 5.73 -26.48
N SER A 286 -1.07 6.61 -27.47
CA SER A 286 -1.04 8.07 -27.31
C SER A 286 -2.06 8.60 -26.29
N HIS A 287 -3.16 7.87 -26.09
CA HIS A 287 -4.26 8.22 -25.20
C HIS A 287 -4.21 7.52 -23.83
N SER A 288 -3.10 6.85 -23.51
CA SER A 288 -2.99 6.16 -22.22
C SER A 288 -3.10 7.14 -21.05
N LEU A 289 -3.85 6.76 -20.01
CA LEU A 289 -3.95 7.51 -18.77
C LEU A 289 -2.83 7.17 -17.77
N SER A 290 -1.97 6.18 -18.06
CA SER A 290 -0.85 5.81 -17.18
C SER A 290 0.08 6.98 -16.83
N PRO A 291 0.47 7.88 -17.77
CA PRO A 291 1.24 9.07 -17.42
C PRO A 291 0.53 9.98 -16.40
N VAL A 292 -0.77 10.20 -16.55
CA VAL A 292 -1.57 11.02 -15.62
C VAL A 292 -1.58 10.38 -14.23
N ILE A 293 -1.79 9.07 -14.17
CA ILE A 293 -1.83 8.30 -12.92
C ILE A 293 -0.47 8.34 -12.21
N HIS A 294 0.61 7.96 -12.88
CA HIS A 294 1.90 7.82 -12.20
C HIS A 294 2.54 9.17 -11.88
N ASN A 295 2.42 10.17 -12.75
CA ASN A 295 2.97 11.50 -12.46
C ASN A 295 2.24 12.21 -11.32
N SER A 296 0.92 12.04 -11.21
CA SER A 296 0.17 12.56 -10.04
C SER A 296 0.61 11.85 -8.76
N ALA A 297 0.80 10.54 -8.79
CA ALA A 297 1.29 9.77 -7.64
C ALA A 297 2.71 10.17 -7.21
N PHE A 298 3.64 10.36 -8.17
CA PHE A 298 4.98 10.86 -7.88
C PHE A 298 4.94 12.26 -7.26
N THR A 299 4.11 13.15 -7.80
CA THR A 299 3.95 14.53 -7.31
C THR A 299 3.39 14.57 -5.90
N GLU A 300 2.40 13.72 -5.61
CA GLU A 300 1.78 13.63 -4.28
C GLU A 300 2.81 13.25 -3.21
N LEU A 301 3.68 12.29 -3.52
CA LEU A 301 4.72 11.80 -2.62
C LEU A 301 6.04 12.58 -2.68
N GLY A 302 6.12 13.64 -3.51
CA GLY A 302 7.34 14.45 -3.64
C GLY A 302 8.50 13.71 -4.30
N LEU A 303 8.21 12.71 -5.13
CA LEU A 303 9.20 11.91 -5.84
C LEU A 303 9.61 12.58 -7.16
N PRO A 304 10.90 12.59 -7.51
CA PRO A 304 11.44 13.32 -8.67
C PRO A 304 11.36 12.49 -9.96
N HIS A 305 10.42 11.56 -10.04
CA HIS A 305 10.30 10.63 -11.17
C HIS A 305 9.39 11.21 -12.24
N ASN A 306 9.60 10.76 -13.48
CA ASN A 306 8.74 11.14 -14.61
C ASN A 306 8.27 9.90 -15.34
N TYR A 307 6.99 9.88 -15.70
CA TYR A 307 6.35 8.84 -16.48
C TYR A 307 5.96 9.38 -17.87
N SER A 308 6.36 8.69 -18.94
CA SER A 308 6.04 9.10 -20.31
C SER A 308 5.55 7.96 -21.20
N ILE A 309 5.00 8.28 -22.36
CA ILE A 309 4.64 7.30 -23.38
C ILE A 309 5.87 6.99 -24.22
N TYR A 310 6.15 5.70 -24.42
CA TYR A 310 7.14 5.23 -25.39
C TYR A 310 6.44 4.30 -26.38
N GLN A 311 5.95 4.90 -27.47
CA GLN A 311 5.22 4.16 -28.50
C GLN A 311 6.20 3.43 -29.42
N THR A 312 6.01 2.13 -29.56
CA THR A 312 6.80 1.32 -30.48
C THR A 312 5.96 0.18 -31.08
N PRO A 313 6.03 -0.07 -32.40
CA PRO A 313 5.36 -1.20 -33.03
C PRO A 313 6.04 -2.54 -32.73
N GLN A 314 7.33 -2.55 -32.33
CA GLN A 314 8.12 -3.75 -32.07
C GLN A 314 9.26 -3.48 -31.08
N PHE A 315 9.75 -4.50 -30.39
CA PHE A 315 10.94 -4.33 -29.55
C PHE A 315 12.22 -4.46 -30.36
N ASP A 316 12.88 -3.34 -30.58
CA ASP A 316 14.13 -3.19 -31.31
C ASP A 316 15.27 -2.76 -30.38
N ASP A 317 16.41 -2.37 -30.95
CA ASP A 317 17.57 -1.94 -30.17
C ASP A 317 17.32 -0.65 -29.38
N SER A 318 16.41 0.22 -29.83
CA SER A 318 16.08 1.45 -29.09
C SER A 318 15.38 1.14 -27.77
N VAL A 319 14.55 0.09 -27.73
CA VAL A 319 13.95 -0.42 -26.50
C VAL A 319 15.00 -1.06 -25.60
N LYS A 320 15.97 -1.80 -26.15
CA LYS A 320 17.09 -2.34 -25.36
C LYS A 320 17.90 -1.23 -24.71
N ASP A 321 18.21 -0.17 -25.44
CA ASP A 321 18.98 0.96 -24.93
C ASP A 321 18.22 1.71 -23.83
N LEU A 322 16.92 1.92 -24.01
CA LEU A 322 16.04 2.44 -22.97
C LEU A 322 16.09 1.58 -21.71
N LEU A 323 15.89 0.26 -21.85
CA LEU A 323 15.89 -0.68 -20.74
C LEU A 323 17.25 -0.74 -20.03
N LYS A 324 18.36 -0.49 -20.73
CA LYS A 324 19.72 -0.46 -20.16
C LYS A 324 20.08 0.88 -19.52
N SER A 325 19.34 1.96 -19.78
CA SER A 325 19.67 3.29 -19.27
C SER A 325 19.75 3.32 -17.73
N ARG A 326 20.76 4.01 -17.19
CA ARG A 326 20.97 4.16 -15.73
C ARG A 326 19.80 4.85 -15.03
N ASP A 327 19.08 5.72 -15.75
CA ASP A 327 17.92 6.44 -15.25
C ASP A 327 16.59 5.69 -15.47
N PHE A 328 16.58 4.51 -16.11
CA PHE A 328 15.36 3.72 -16.27
C PHE A 328 14.88 3.20 -14.90
N GLY A 329 13.65 3.57 -14.53
CA GLY A 329 13.03 3.22 -13.24
C GLY A 329 12.09 2.02 -13.30
N GLY A 330 11.55 1.71 -14.48
CA GLY A 330 10.56 0.65 -14.69
C GLY A 330 9.62 1.00 -15.84
N ALA A 331 8.85 0.03 -16.31
CA ALA A 331 7.89 0.26 -17.38
C ALA A 331 6.58 -0.48 -17.17
N SER A 332 5.47 0.11 -17.58
CA SER A 332 4.28 -0.66 -17.91
C SER A 332 4.42 -1.18 -19.35
N VAL A 333 3.95 -2.38 -19.62
CA VAL A 333 3.94 -3.01 -20.94
C VAL A 333 2.50 -3.31 -21.31
N THR A 334 2.07 -2.84 -22.47
CA THR A 334 0.70 -3.05 -22.96
C THR A 334 0.68 -3.66 -24.35
N TYR A 335 -0.50 -3.78 -24.95
CA TYR A 335 -0.70 -4.35 -26.27
C TYR A 335 0.24 -3.72 -27.32
N PRO A 336 0.83 -4.51 -28.24
CA PRO A 336 0.76 -5.98 -28.37
C PRO A 336 1.87 -6.73 -27.61
N HIS A 337 2.62 -6.06 -26.73
CA HIS A 337 3.95 -6.49 -26.33
C HIS A 337 4.05 -7.35 -25.07
N LYS A 338 2.94 -7.59 -24.36
CA LYS A 338 2.94 -8.31 -23.08
C LYS A 338 3.53 -9.72 -23.14
N LEU A 339 3.50 -10.36 -24.31
CA LEU A 339 4.07 -11.69 -24.55
C LEU A 339 5.52 -11.65 -25.08
N ASN A 340 5.96 -10.50 -25.60
CA ASN A 340 7.21 -10.38 -26.35
C ASN A 340 8.33 -9.68 -25.56
N ILE A 341 8.03 -9.13 -24.38
CA ILE A 341 9.02 -8.43 -23.54
C ILE A 341 9.99 -9.39 -22.84
N GLN A 342 9.57 -10.61 -22.55
CA GLN A 342 10.33 -11.56 -21.72
C GLN A 342 11.80 -11.76 -22.15
N PRO A 343 12.16 -11.86 -23.45
CA PRO A 343 13.55 -11.99 -23.87
C PRO A 343 14.47 -10.79 -23.52
N PHE A 344 13.90 -9.67 -23.10
CA PHE A 344 14.61 -8.44 -22.74
C PHE A 344 14.79 -8.29 -21.22
N LEU A 345 14.35 -9.28 -20.44
CA LEU A 345 14.34 -9.26 -18.98
C LEU A 345 15.31 -10.32 -18.44
N ASP A 346 15.89 -10.07 -17.27
CA ASP A 346 16.78 -11.02 -16.61
C ASP A 346 16.01 -12.15 -15.93
N SER A 347 14.83 -11.84 -15.39
CA SER A 347 13.93 -12.82 -14.76
C SER A 347 12.47 -12.36 -14.82
N ILE A 348 11.56 -13.26 -14.45
CA ILE A 348 10.14 -12.97 -14.29
C ILE A 348 9.63 -13.56 -12.97
N SER A 349 8.66 -12.89 -12.36
CA SER A 349 7.98 -13.34 -11.15
C SER A 349 7.16 -14.63 -11.38
N GLU A 350 6.83 -15.32 -10.29
CA GLU A 350 6.07 -16.57 -10.32
C GLU A 350 4.71 -16.42 -11.03
N ASN A 351 3.93 -15.45 -10.59
CA ASN A 351 2.64 -15.09 -11.18
C ASN A 351 2.78 -14.72 -12.66
N ALA A 352 3.76 -13.90 -13.06
CA ALA A 352 3.96 -13.54 -14.47
C ALA A 352 4.33 -14.74 -15.34
N ARG A 353 5.09 -15.71 -14.80
CA ARG A 353 5.41 -16.96 -15.48
C ARG A 353 4.20 -17.86 -15.66
N ILE A 354 3.38 -18.04 -14.63
CA ILE A 354 2.14 -18.83 -14.71
C ILE A 354 1.18 -18.18 -15.71
N ILE A 355 0.99 -16.86 -15.62
CA ILE A 355 0.17 -16.09 -16.56
C ILE A 355 0.74 -16.23 -17.99
N GLY A 356 2.07 -16.24 -18.13
CA GLY A 356 2.75 -16.24 -19.42
C GLY A 356 2.67 -14.88 -20.11
N ALA A 357 2.54 -13.79 -19.35
CA ALA A 357 2.50 -12.43 -19.86
C ALA A 357 3.03 -11.44 -18.82
N VAL A 358 3.77 -10.44 -19.27
CA VAL A 358 4.37 -9.39 -18.43
C VAL A 358 3.73 -8.04 -18.80
N ASN A 359 3.16 -7.35 -17.82
CA ASN A 359 2.67 -5.97 -17.99
C ASN A 359 3.51 -4.94 -17.21
N THR A 360 4.49 -5.38 -16.42
CA THR A 360 5.26 -4.53 -15.51
C THR A 360 6.73 -4.95 -15.54
N VAL A 361 7.62 -4.00 -15.79
CA VAL A 361 9.07 -4.18 -15.68
C VAL A 361 9.53 -3.44 -14.43
N VAL A 362 10.12 -4.18 -13.51
CA VAL A 362 10.67 -3.67 -12.24
C VAL A 362 12.18 -3.72 -12.31
N VAL A 363 12.82 -2.72 -11.72
CA VAL A 363 14.26 -2.65 -11.58
C VAL A 363 14.65 -3.22 -10.22
N GLY A 364 15.35 -4.35 -10.24
CA GLY A 364 15.92 -4.98 -9.05
C GLY A 364 17.43 -4.76 -8.93
N GLU A 365 17.96 -5.23 -7.80
CA GLU A 365 19.40 -5.38 -7.52
C GLU A 365 19.67 -6.87 -7.29
N LEU A 366 20.83 -7.38 -7.74
CA LEU A 366 21.22 -8.75 -7.42
C LEU A 366 21.70 -8.83 -5.97
N GLU A 367 21.27 -9.88 -5.25
CA GLU A 367 21.73 -10.11 -3.87
C GLU A 367 23.25 -10.32 -3.81
N GLU A 368 23.83 -10.97 -4.83
CA GLU A 368 25.27 -11.25 -4.93
C GLU A 368 26.09 -10.04 -5.39
N ASP A 369 25.48 -9.12 -6.12
CA ASP A 369 26.12 -7.87 -6.58
C ASP A 369 25.09 -6.73 -6.61
N PRO A 370 24.94 -5.98 -5.49
CA PRO A 370 24.01 -4.86 -5.40
C PRO A 370 24.36 -3.71 -6.36
N THR A 371 25.56 -3.72 -6.96
CA THR A 371 25.96 -2.72 -7.96
C THR A 371 25.41 -3.06 -9.35
N ARG A 372 24.98 -4.32 -9.57
CA ARG A 372 24.40 -4.78 -10.81
C ARG A 372 22.88 -4.78 -10.75
N ARG A 373 22.32 -3.97 -11.63
CA ARG A 373 20.89 -3.85 -11.89
C ARG A 373 20.33 -5.08 -12.61
N THR A 374 19.13 -5.50 -12.23
CA THR A 374 18.34 -6.51 -12.96
C THR A 374 16.98 -5.98 -13.38
N LEU A 375 16.46 -6.53 -14.46
CA LEU A 375 15.13 -6.28 -14.99
C LEU A 375 14.25 -7.49 -14.71
N ILE A 376 13.22 -7.28 -13.89
CA ILE A 376 12.29 -8.33 -13.45
C ILE A 376 10.93 -8.03 -14.09
N GLY A 377 10.39 -9.00 -14.82
CA GLY A 377 9.03 -8.93 -15.36
C GLY A 377 7.99 -9.41 -14.36
N ASP A 378 6.94 -8.63 -14.20
CA ASP A 378 5.78 -8.94 -13.36
C ASP A 378 4.46 -8.69 -14.12
N ASN A 379 3.36 -9.16 -13.55
CA ASN A 379 2.02 -8.93 -14.04
C ASN A 379 1.13 -8.37 -12.91
N THR A 380 0.58 -7.18 -13.10
CA THR A 380 -0.34 -6.52 -12.17
C THR A 380 -1.76 -6.42 -12.70
N ASP A 381 -2.03 -6.86 -13.93
CA ASP A 381 -3.39 -6.86 -14.49
C ASP A 381 -4.31 -7.74 -13.63
N TRP A 382 -3.83 -8.91 -13.21
CA TRP A 382 -4.61 -9.85 -12.41
C TRP A 382 -4.99 -9.25 -11.05
N LEU A 383 -4.14 -8.40 -10.46
CA LEU A 383 -4.45 -7.67 -9.21
C LEU A 383 -5.58 -6.65 -9.43
N GLY A 384 -5.56 -5.93 -10.56
CA GLY A 384 -6.63 -5.00 -10.92
C GLY A 384 -7.97 -5.71 -11.11
N ILE A 385 -7.97 -6.86 -11.79
CA ILE A 385 -9.15 -7.70 -12.01
C ILE A 385 -9.65 -8.28 -10.68
N GLN A 386 -8.75 -8.87 -9.90
CA GLN A 386 -9.07 -9.46 -8.59
C GLN A 386 -9.72 -8.42 -7.67
N LYS A 387 -9.15 -7.20 -7.61
CA LYS A 387 -9.69 -6.13 -6.78
C LYS A 387 -11.08 -5.69 -7.22
N CYS A 388 -11.35 -5.63 -8.52
CA CYS A 388 -12.69 -5.34 -9.03
C CYS A 388 -13.70 -6.40 -8.59
N ILE A 389 -13.35 -7.68 -8.71
CA ILE A 389 -14.21 -8.79 -8.27
C ILE A 389 -14.44 -8.74 -6.76
N GLN A 390 -13.40 -8.55 -5.95
CA GLN A 390 -13.54 -8.44 -4.50
C GLN A 390 -14.40 -7.23 -4.07
N ASN A 391 -14.21 -6.08 -4.72
CA ASN A 391 -14.98 -4.87 -4.43
C ASN A 391 -16.47 -4.99 -4.81
N SER A 392 -16.86 -5.98 -5.61
CA SER A 392 -18.28 -6.29 -5.86
C SER A 392 -19.02 -6.79 -4.61
N GLY A 393 -18.29 -7.26 -3.60
CA GLY A 393 -18.85 -7.92 -2.42
C GLY A 393 -19.39 -9.34 -2.69
N ILE A 394 -19.35 -9.82 -3.94
CA ILE A 394 -19.85 -11.13 -4.32
C ILE A 394 -18.83 -12.20 -3.90
N GLN A 395 -19.24 -13.02 -2.95
CA GLN A 395 -18.41 -14.10 -2.40
C GLN A 395 -18.14 -15.19 -3.46
N PRO A 396 -16.95 -15.83 -3.45
CA PRO A 396 -16.57 -16.88 -4.41
C PRO A 396 -17.56 -18.04 -4.53
N ASN A 397 -18.26 -18.39 -3.45
CA ASN A 397 -19.27 -19.46 -3.44
C ASN A 397 -20.50 -19.15 -4.33
N TYR A 398 -20.73 -17.90 -4.71
CA TYR A 398 -21.81 -17.52 -5.63
C TYR A 398 -21.42 -17.68 -7.11
N TRP A 399 -20.16 -17.99 -7.42
CA TRP A 399 -19.69 -18.13 -8.80
C TRP A 399 -18.63 -19.24 -8.94
N ASN A 400 -19.08 -20.46 -9.24
CA ASN A 400 -18.16 -21.56 -9.55
C ASN A 400 -17.73 -21.60 -11.02
N THR A 401 -18.45 -20.90 -11.89
CA THR A 401 -18.17 -20.80 -13.33
C THR A 401 -18.07 -19.34 -13.75
N ALA A 402 -17.01 -19.00 -14.48
CA ALA A 402 -16.79 -17.66 -15.03
C ALA A 402 -16.62 -17.69 -16.55
N ILE A 403 -16.92 -16.58 -17.22
CA ILE A 403 -16.61 -16.37 -18.64
C ILE A 403 -15.41 -15.43 -18.76
N VAL A 404 -14.46 -15.77 -19.62
CA VAL A 404 -13.39 -14.86 -20.06
C VAL A 404 -13.49 -14.66 -21.57
N LEU A 405 -13.62 -13.40 -22.01
CA LEU A 405 -13.69 -13.05 -23.42
C LEU A 405 -12.29 -12.72 -23.96
N GLY A 406 -11.84 -13.46 -24.95
CA GLY A 406 -10.53 -13.33 -25.58
C GLY A 406 -9.51 -14.37 -25.09
N ALA A 407 -8.36 -14.39 -25.75
CA ALA A 407 -7.23 -15.30 -25.43
C ALA A 407 -5.86 -14.61 -25.47
N GLY A 408 -5.84 -13.28 -25.23
CA GLY A 408 -4.61 -12.47 -25.18
C GLY A 408 -3.98 -12.38 -23.79
N GLY A 409 -2.98 -11.50 -23.62
CA GLY A 409 -2.31 -11.29 -22.33
C GLY A 409 -3.25 -10.85 -21.19
N ALA A 410 -4.25 -10.04 -21.48
CA ALA A 410 -5.28 -9.65 -20.50
C ALA A 410 -6.17 -10.83 -20.09
N ALA A 411 -6.56 -11.69 -21.04
CA ALA A 411 -7.35 -12.89 -20.76
C ALA A 411 -6.56 -13.90 -19.91
N ARG A 412 -5.26 -14.05 -20.14
CA ARG A 412 -4.36 -14.86 -19.29
C ARG A 412 -4.35 -14.34 -17.84
N ALA A 413 -4.26 -13.03 -17.65
CA ALA A 413 -4.31 -12.42 -16.32
C ALA A 413 -5.70 -12.59 -15.66
N ALA A 414 -6.79 -12.53 -16.44
CA ALA A 414 -8.14 -12.79 -15.95
C ALA A 414 -8.30 -14.23 -15.47
N VAL A 415 -7.83 -15.22 -16.24
CA VAL A 415 -7.84 -16.63 -15.85
C VAL A 415 -7.09 -16.84 -14.54
N TYR A 416 -5.89 -16.25 -14.41
CA TYR A 416 -5.11 -16.33 -13.17
C TYR A 416 -5.85 -15.67 -11.98
N ALA A 417 -6.41 -14.47 -12.16
CA ALA A 417 -7.17 -13.80 -11.09
C ALA A 417 -8.37 -14.64 -10.61
N LEU A 418 -9.09 -15.26 -11.54
CA LEU A 418 -10.22 -16.15 -11.24
C LEU A 418 -9.76 -17.43 -10.52
N GLN A 419 -8.61 -18.00 -10.92
CA GLN A 419 -8.00 -19.14 -10.25
C GLN A 419 -7.69 -18.83 -8.78
N GLU A 420 -7.01 -17.71 -8.53
CA GLU A 420 -6.61 -17.29 -7.17
C GLU A 420 -7.82 -16.98 -6.27
N LEU A 421 -8.96 -16.63 -6.88
CA LEU A 421 -10.22 -16.42 -6.18
C LEU A 421 -11.05 -17.72 -6.02
N GLY A 422 -10.54 -18.87 -6.44
CA GLY A 422 -11.18 -20.18 -6.23
C GLY A 422 -12.18 -20.62 -7.32
N CYS A 423 -12.14 -20.01 -8.52
CA CYS A 423 -13.00 -20.42 -9.62
C CYS A 423 -12.70 -21.87 -10.05
N SER A 424 -13.73 -22.71 -10.11
CA SER A 424 -13.58 -24.13 -10.47
C SER A 424 -13.62 -24.39 -11.97
N ARG A 425 -14.36 -23.56 -12.72
CA ARG A 425 -14.56 -23.71 -14.16
C ARG A 425 -14.54 -22.38 -14.90
N ILE A 426 -13.86 -22.31 -16.04
CA ILE A 426 -13.81 -21.10 -16.88
C ILE A 426 -14.22 -21.42 -18.31
N ILE A 427 -15.15 -20.63 -18.84
CA ILE A 427 -15.56 -20.65 -20.25
C ILE A 427 -14.75 -19.60 -21.00
N ILE A 428 -13.87 -20.03 -21.90
CA ILE A 428 -13.11 -19.12 -22.78
C ILE A 428 -13.90 -18.91 -24.07
N VAL A 429 -14.18 -17.65 -24.38
CA VAL A 429 -14.87 -17.26 -25.61
C VAL A 429 -13.85 -16.56 -26.51
N ASN A 430 -13.48 -17.16 -27.63
CA ASN A 430 -12.50 -16.57 -28.53
C ASN A 430 -12.71 -17.00 -29.99
N ARG A 431 -12.68 -16.03 -30.92
CA ARG A 431 -12.88 -16.26 -32.36
C ARG A 431 -11.94 -17.33 -32.94
N THR A 432 -10.67 -17.33 -32.52
CA THR A 432 -9.66 -18.30 -32.97
C THR A 432 -9.47 -19.38 -31.92
N MET A 433 -10.09 -20.54 -32.13
CA MET A 433 -10.12 -21.64 -31.15
C MET A 433 -8.72 -22.13 -30.76
N GLU A 434 -7.80 -22.18 -31.72
CA GLU A 434 -6.42 -22.64 -31.51
C GLU A 434 -5.70 -21.77 -30.47
N ARG A 435 -5.88 -20.44 -30.53
CA ARG A 435 -5.29 -19.51 -29.56
C ARG A 435 -5.84 -19.73 -28.15
N ALA A 436 -7.15 -19.97 -28.03
CA ALA A 436 -7.76 -20.27 -26.74
C ALA A 436 -7.29 -21.61 -26.18
N LYS A 437 -7.18 -22.66 -27.01
CA LYS A 437 -6.65 -23.97 -26.59
C LYS A 437 -5.20 -23.88 -26.11
N GLN A 438 -4.36 -23.10 -26.80
CA GLN A 438 -2.97 -22.82 -26.36
C GLN A 438 -2.89 -22.05 -25.05
N MET A 439 -3.84 -21.13 -24.80
CA MET A 439 -3.93 -20.44 -23.52
C MET A 439 -4.32 -21.39 -22.39
N VAL A 440 -5.37 -22.20 -22.60
CA VAL A 440 -5.88 -23.17 -21.63
C VAL A 440 -4.80 -24.16 -21.18
N SER A 441 -3.94 -24.61 -22.09
CA SER A 441 -2.84 -25.53 -21.73
C SER A 441 -1.82 -24.94 -20.75
N SER A 442 -1.83 -23.62 -20.52
CA SER A 442 -0.98 -22.95 -19.52
C SER A 442 -1.55 -23.05 -18.09
N PHE A 443 -2.81 -23.50 -17.92
CA PHE A 443 -3.52 -23.54 -16.65
C PHE A 443 -4.10 -24.95 -16.38
N PRO A 444 -3.29 -25.92 -15.93
CA PRO A 444 -3.73 -27.31 -15.81
C PRO A 444 -4.68 -27.59 -14.64
N THR A 445 -4.84 -26.62 -13.72
CA THR A 445 -5.56 -26.81 -12.44
C THR A 445 -7.04 -26.42 -12.47
N ILE A 446 -7.53 -25.83 -13.57
CA ILE A 446 -8.92 -25.38 -13.72
C ILE A 446 -9.60 -26.16 -14.86
N GLU A 447 -10.90 -26.43 -14.71
CA GLU A 447 -11.74 -26.97 -15.80
C GLU A 447 -12.04 -25.87 -16.83
N PHE A 448 -11.77 -26.14 -18.11
CA PHE A 448 -12.08 -25.21 -19.20
C PHE A 448 -13.09 -25.76 -20.20
N SER A 449 -13.96 -24.89 -20.69
CA SER A 449 -14.67 -25.08 -21.95
C SER A 449 -14.35 -23.93 -22.89
N VAL A 450 -14.09 -24.22 -24.17
CA VAL A 450 -13.76 -23.20 -25.17
C VAL A 450 -14.89 -23.12 -26.18
N VAL A 451 -15.35 -21.91 -26.47
CA VAL A 451 -16.38 -21.61 -27.48
C VAL A 451 -15.96 -20.46 -28.38
N GLN A 452 -16.56 -20.35 -29.57
CA GLN A 452 -16.19 -19.32 -30.55
C GLN A 452 -16.87 -17.98 -30.26
N THR A 453 -18.14 -18.03 -29.85
CA THR A 453 -18.98 -16.85 -29.66
C THR A 453 -19.74 -16.92 -28.33
N LEU A 454 -20.24 -15.78 -27.87
CA LEU A 454 -21.06 -15.73 -26.66
C LEU A 454 -22.39 -16.48 -26.82
N GLN A 455 -22.92 -16.58 -28.05
CA GLN A 455 -24.15 -17.32 -28.37
C GLN A 455 -24.00 -18.82 -28.08
N ASP A 456 -22.79 -19.35 -28.12
CA ASP A 456 -22.49 -20.76 -27.89
C ASP A 456 -22.45 -21.12 -26.39
N VAL A 457 -22.59 -20.13 -25.50
CA VAL A 457 -22.60 -20.35 -24.05
C VAL A 457 -24.00 -20.77 -23.61
N SER A 458 -24.13 -22.02 -23.15
CA SER A 458 -25.41 -22.64 -22.81
C SER A 458 -25.88 -22.43 -21.38
N THR A 459 -25.04 -21.91 -20.49
CA THR A 459 -25.32 -21.78 -19.05
C THR A 459 -25.11 -20.34 -18.58
N PRO A 460 -26.02 -19.78 -17.75
CA PRO A 460 -25.78 -18.51 -17.11
C PRO A 460 -24.57 -18.58 -16.16
N VAL A 461 -23.90 -17.46 -15.99
CA VAL A 461 -22.75 -17.32 -15.08
C VAL A 461 -22.90 -16.10 -14.19
N ASN A 462 -22.12 -16.06 -13.12
CA ASN A 462 -22.11 -14.96 -12.16
C ASN A 462 -20.81 -14.14 -12.19
N CYS A 463 -19.89 -14.47 -13.09
CA CYS A 463 -18.66 -13.72 -13.29
C CYS A 463 -18.28 -13.68 -14.77
N ILE A 464 -18.05 -12.47 -15.32
CA ILE A 464 -17.60 -12.26 -16.68
C ILE A 464 -16.41 -11.29 -16.66
N VAL A 465 -15.31 -11.65 -17.32
CA VAL A 465 -14.18 -10.75 -17.55
C VAL A 465 -13.98 -10.56 -19.05
N ALA A 466 -14.30 -9.36 -19.55
CA ALA A 466 -14.18 -9.01 -20.96
C ALA A 466 -12.78 -8.48 -21.27
N CYS A 467 -11.99 -9.21 -22.07
CA CYS A 467 -10.60 -8.87 -22.40
C CYS A 467 -10.38 -8.59 -23.89
N VAL A 468 -11.45 -8.29 -24.64
CA VAL A 468 -11.42 -7.98 -26.07
C VAL A 468 -11.54 -6.47 -26.29
N PRO A 469 -11.07 -5.93 -27.43
CA PRO A 469 -11.37 -4.57 -27.83
C PRO A 469 -12.88 -4.31 -27.82
N ALA A 470 -13.31 -3.16 -27.31
CA ALA A 470 -14.73 -2.84 -27.21
C ALA A 470 -15.44 -2.80 -28.58
N ASP A 471 -14.72 -2.38 -29.63
CA ASP A 471 -15.24 -2.29 -31.00
C ASP A 471 -15.50 -3.67 -31.64
N ASP A 472 -14.97 -4.76 -31.05
CA ASP A 472 -15.22 -6.13 -31.52
C ASP A 472 -16.60 -6.67 -31.09
N MET A 473 -17.34 -5.93 -30.25
CA MET A 473 -18.63 -6.37 -29.70
C MET A 473 -19.72 -5.31 -29.84
N THR A 474 -20.88 -5.74 -30.34
CA THR A 474 -22.14 -4.97 -30.30
C THR A 474 -23.14 -5.65 -29.37
N GLU A 475 -24.19 -4.94 -28.94
CA GLU A 475 -25.22 -5.54 -28.08
C GLU A 475 -25.87 -6.79 -28.71
N ALA A 476 -25.99 -6.84 -30.04
CA ALA A 476 -26.53 -7.99 -30.76
C ALA A 476 -25.68 -9.26 -30.59
N ASN A 477 -24.38 -9.10 -30.28
CA ASN A 477 -23.48 -10.22 -30.03
C ASN A 477 -23.60 -10.77 -28.60
N ILE A 478 -24.44 -10.19 -27.74
CA ILE A 478 -24.43 -10.44 -26.29
C ILE A 478 -25.78 -11.01 -25.87
N PRO A 479 -25.91 -12.35 -25.78
CA PRO A 479 -27.16 -12.98 -25.36
C PRO A 479 -27.44 -12.66 -23.88
N GLN A 480 -28.61 -12.09 -23.57
CA GLN A 480 -28.99 -11.80 -22.19
C GLN A 480 -29.03 -13.05 -21.29
N SER A 481 -29.29 -14.23 -21.88
CA SER A 481 -29.38 -15.51 -21.17
C SER A 481 -28.14 -15.87 -20.36
N ILE A 482 -26.95 -15.38 -20.72
CA ILE A 482 -25.72 -15.67 -19.94
C ILE A 482 -25.66 -14.91 -18.61
N PHE A 483 -26.45 -13.84 -18.47
CA PHE A 483 -26.48 -13.00 -17.27
C PHE A 483 -27.63 -13.36 -16.31
N VAL A 484 -28.65 -14.06 -16.80
CA VAL A 484 -29.89 -14.30 -16.04
C VAL A 484 -29.69 -15.48 -15.08
N SER A 485 -29.46 -15.16 -13.81
CA SER A 485 -29.43 -16.12 -12.70
C SER A 485 -30.13 -15.54 -11.47
N ASN A 486 -30.46 -16.39 -10.49
CA ASN A 486 -31.00 -15.94 -9.19
C ASN A 486 -29.92 -15.45 -8.22
N GLN A 487 -28.67 -15.33 -8.67
CA GLN A 487 -27.52 -14.96 -7.85
C GLN A 487 -26.91 -13.63 -8.34
N PRO A 488 -26.30 -12.82 -7.45
CA PRO A 488 -25.55 -11.64 -7.86
C PRO A 488 -24.43 -11.99 -8.85
N GLY A 489 -24.18 -11.10 -9.81
CA GLY A 489 -23.16 -11.26 -10.84
C GLY A 489 -22.17 -10.10 -10.89
N VAL A 490 -20.95 -10.36 -11.37
CA VAL A 490 -19.93 -9.33 -11.60
C VAL A 490 -19.45 -9.35 -13.04
N LEU A 491 -19.43 -8.18 -13.68
CA LEU A 491 -18.78 -7.94 -14.95
C LEU A 491 -17.56 -7.05 -14.74
N VAL A 492 -16.40 -7.50 -15.20
CA VAL A 492 -15.18 -6.72 -15.28
C VAL A 492 -14.81 -6.51 -16.74
N GLU A 493 -14.82 -5.27 -17.20
CA GLU A 493 -14.39 -4.88 -18.54
C GLU A 493 -12.93 -4.43 -18.50
N MET A 494 -12.10 -4.88 -19.44
CA MET A 494 -10.71 -4.44 -19.58
C MET A 494 -10.59 -3.21 -20.49
N ALA A 495 -11.48 -3.05 -21.46
CA ALA A 495 -11.50 -1.88 -22.32
C ALA A 495 -12.01 -0.64 -21.56
N TYR A 496 -11.25 0.46 -21.60
CA TYR A 496 -11.67 1.73 -21.00
C TYR A 496 -12.09 2.78 -22.06
N ARG A 497 -12.09 2.39 -23.34
CA ARG A 497 -12.58 3.20 -24.46
C ARG A 497 -13.46 2.33 -25.36
N PRO A 498 -14.72 2.73 -25.61
CA PRO A 498 -15.43 3.85 -24.98
C PRO A 498 -15.62 3.65 -23.47
N LYS A 499 -16.02 4.70 -22.74
CA LYS A 499 -16.22 4.67 -21.27
C LYS A 499 -17.27 3.63 -20.84
N VAL A 500 -18.23 3.35 -21.71
CA VAL A 500 -19.27 2.33 -21.50
C VAL A 500 -19.32 1.48 -22.77
N THR A 501 -18.90 0.23 -22.66
CA THR A 501 -18.91 -0.75 -23.76
C THR A 501 -20.29 -1.40 -23.91
N ALA A 502 -20.55 -2.07 -25.04
CA ALA A 502 -21.82 -2.76 -25.27
C ALA A 502 -22.14 -3.79 -24.19
N ILE A 503 -21.15 -4.55 -23.70
CA ILE A 503 -21.36 -5.55 -22.64
C ILE A 503 -21.68 -4.90 -21.29
N MET A 504 -21.07 -3.74 -21.00
CA MET A 504 -21.44 -2.96 -19.83
C MET A 504 -22.88 -2.42 -19.91
N GLN A 505 -23.34 -2.00 -21.09
CA GLN A 505 -24.72 -1.54 -21.29
C GLN A 505 -25.71 -2.67 -21.03
N VAL A 506 -25.45 -3.87 -21.55
CA VAL A 506 -26.29 -5.05 -21.30
C VAL A 506 -26.32 -5.39 -19.81
N ALA A 507 -25.17 -5.49 -19.14
CA ALA A 507 -25.09 -5.87 -17.73
C ALA A 507 -25.74 -4.84 -16.80
N ARG A 508 -25.58 -3.53 -17.06
CA ARG A 508 -26.17 -2.46 -16.23
C ARG A 508 -27.70 -2.43 -16.26
N ARG A 509 -28.34 -3.05 -17.24
CA ARG A 509 -29.81 -3.20 -17.27
C ARG A 509 -30.31 -4.28 -16.31
N LEU A 510 -29.42 -5.01 -15.66
CA LEU A 510 -29.74 -6.11 -14.75
C LEU A 510 -29.35 -5.72 -13.32
N GLU A 511 -30.34 -5.66 -12.43
CA GLU A 511 -30.17 -5.14 -11.06
C GLU A 511 -29.19 -5.95 -10.20
N LEU A 512 -29.05 -7.25 -10.50
CA LEU A 512 -28.17 -8.16 -9.76
C LEU A 512 -26.70 -8.08 -10.19
N TRP A 513 -26.35 -7.22 -11.16
CA TRP A 513 -25.00 -7.16 -11.73
C TRP A 513 -24.20 -5.93 -11.28
N SER A 514 -23.06 -6.17 -10.67
CA SER A 514 -22.03 -5.17 -10.43
C SER A 514 -21.12 -5.04 -11.64
N VAL A 515 -20.93 -3.81 -12.16
CA VAL A 515 -20.16 -3.56 -13.38
C VAL A 515 -18.94 -2.68 -13.09
N PHE A 516 -17.76 -3.24 -13.31
CA PHE A 516 -16.47 -2.56 -13.20
C PHE A 516 -15.92 -2.27 -14.60
N SER A 517 -15.52 -1.02 -14.83
CA SER A 517 -15.02 -0.55 -16.12
C SER A 517 -13.52 -0.82 -16.29
N GLY A 518 -13.01 -0.68 -17.53
CA GLY A 518 -11.57 -0.76 -17.77
C GLY A 518 -10.76 0.29 -16.98
N LEU A 519 -11.36 1.42 -16.61
CA LEU A 519 -10.72 2.42 -15.76
C LEU A 519 -10.55 1.92 -14.31
N ASP A 520 -11.47 1.09 -13.83
CA ASP A 520 -11.38 0.49 -12.49
C ASP A 520 -10.24 -0.53 -12.41
N VAL A 521 -10.10 -1.37 -13.45
CA VAL A 521 -8.96 -2.26 -13.59
C VAL A 521 -7.66 -1.48 -13.76
N LEU A 522 -7.66 -0.45 -14.61
CA LEU A 522 -6.48 0.39 -14.88
C LEU A 522 -5.93 1.03 -13.59
N LYS A 523 -6.81 1.54 -12.72
CA LYS A 523 -6.43 2.06 -11.40
C LYS A 523 -5.77 0.96 -10.56
N GLY A 524 -6.44 -0.18 -10.39
CA GLY A 524 -5.93 -1.28 -9.55
C GLY A 524 -4.56 -1.78 -10.00
N GLN A 525 -4.37 -2.02 -11.30
CA GLN A 525 -3.07 -2.46 -11.82
C GLN A 525 -1.98 -1.38 -11.73
N ALA A 526 -2.35 -0.10 -11.87
CA ALA A 526 -1.41 1.02 -11.78
C ALA A 526 -0.95 1.27 -10.33
N TYR A 527 -1.84 1.05 -9.36
CA TYR A 527 -1.50 1.13 -7.94
C TYR A 527 -0.44 0.07 -7.59
N ALA A 528 -0.64 -1.17 -8.01
CA ALA A 528 0.33 -2.24 -7.82
C ALA A 528 1.67 -1.96 -8.51
N GLN A 529 1.66 -1.41 -9.74
CA GLN A 529 2.88 -0.97 -10.42
C GLN A 529 3.65 0.09 -9.64
N PHE A 530 2.94 1.12 -9.17
CA PHE A 530 3.52 2.19 -8.37
C PHE A 530 4.18 1.66 -7.09
N GLU A 531 3.51 0.72 -6.42
CA GLU A 531 4.00 0.08 -5.20
C GLU A 531 5.26 -0.76 -5.46
N LEU A 532 5.29 -1.54 -6.54
CA LEU A 532 6.46 -2.33 -6.94
C LEU A 532 7.67 -1.44 -7.25
N TRP A 533 7.46 -0.30 -7.91
CA TRP A 533 8.56 0.59 -8.30
C TRP A 533 9.10 1.45 -7.16
N THR A 534 8.22 1.92 -6.28
CA THR A 534 8.59 2.95 -5.29
C THR A 534 8.72 2.41 -3.87
N GLY A 535 8.07 1.28 -3.58
CA GLY A 535 7.95 0.75 -2.21
C GLY A 535 7.05 1.59 -1.30
N TYR A 536 6.32 2.56 -1.86
CA TYR A 536 5.27 3.32 -1.18
C TYR A 536 3.89 2.84 -1.65
N ARG A 537 2.91 2.80 -0.75
CA ARG A 537 1.50 2.60 -1.11
C ARG A 537 1.05 3.66 -2.10
N ALA A 538 0.24 3.27 -3.08
CA ALA A 538 -0.27 4.21 -4.06
C ALA A 538 -1.22 5.25 -3.41
N PRO A 539 -1.11 6.55 -3.74
CA PRO A 539 -2.00 7.58 -3.20
C PRO A 539 -3.37 7.57 -3.93
N VAL A 540 -4.20 6.57 -3.62
CA VAL A 540 -5.38 6.21 -4.43
C VAL A 540 -6.40 7.34 -4.61
N LEU A 541 -6.67 8.14 -3.57
CA LEU A 541 -7.62 9.24 -3.66
C LEU A 541 -7.05 10.42 -4.47
N ALA A 542 -5.74 10.68 -4.37
CA ALA A 542 -5.10 11.74 -5.16
C ALA A 542 -5.14 11.41 -6.65
N ILE A 543 -4.86 10.14 -7.00
CA ILE A 543 -4.98 9.64 -8.37
C ILE A 543 -6.44 9.74 -8.85
N ALA A 544 -7.41 9.35 -8.01
CA ALA A 544 -8.82 9.41 -8.35
C ALA A 544 -9.31 10.85 -8.60
N ASP A 545 -8.81 11.84 -7.86
CA ASP A 545 -9.12 13.26 -8.09
C ASP A 545 -8.64 13.72 -9.47
N VAL A 546 -7.39 13.45 -9.81
CA VAL A 546 -6.78 13.89 -11.07
C VAL A 546 -7.48 13.22 -12.27
N LEU A 547 -7.82 11.93 -12.14
CA LEU A 547 -8.60 11.25 -13.18
C LEU A 547 -9.99 11.85 -13.35
N ARG A 548 -10.68 12.23 -12.27
CA ARG A 548 -11.99 12.89 -12.36
C ARG A 548 -11.91 14.24 -13.08
N VAL A 549 -10.88 15.03 -12.81
CA VAL A 549 -10.64 16.31 -13.50
C VAL A 549 -10.35 16.07 -14.98
N HIS A 550 -9.44 15.14 -15.29
CA HIS A 550 -9.10 14.81 -16.68
C HIS A 550 -10.32 14.32 -17.49
N GLU A 551 -11.18 13.48 -16.89
CA GLU A 551 -12.43 13.05 -17.51
C GLU A 551 -13.40 14.22 -17.78
N SER A 552 -13.40 15.26 -16.95
CA SER A 552 -14.25 16.43 -17.14
C SER A 552 -13.75 17.35 -18.26
N GLU A 553 -12.43 17.50 -18.40
CA GLU A 553 -11.79 18.33 -19.43
C GLU A 553 -11.89 17.71 -20.81
N THR A 554 -11.83 16.38 -20.92
CA THR A 554 -11.92 15.66 -22.20
C THR A 554 -13.38 15.52 -22.72
N ARG A 555 -14.37 16.04 -21.97
CA ARG A 555 -15.79 16.10 -22.37
C ARG A 555 -16.18 17.43 -23.04
N LEU A 556 -15.35 18.46 -22.90
CA LEU A 556 -15.44 19.74 -23.60
C LEU A 556 -14.64 19.66 -24.90
#